data_AF-A0A511KF97-F1
#
_entry.id   AF-A0A511KF97-F1
#
_cell.length_a   1.000
_cell.length_b   1.000
_cell.length_c   1.000
_cell.angle_alpha   90.00
_cell.angle_beta   90.00
_cell.angle_gamma   90.00
#
_symmetry.space_group_name_H-M   'P 1'
#
loop_
_entity.id
_entity.type
_entity.pdbx_description
1 polymer ?
#
loop_
_entity_poly.entity_id
_entity_poly.type
_entity_poly.pdbx_seq_one_letter_code
_entity_poly.pdbx_strand_id
1 'polypeptide(L)'
;MAQATAQRTSLAPVFALSPASPEFTAFLGKLSSNTPPEAEVKAYPDIVYLNYYSLGLSVSLEPREGFKPGRDLRWEQVRAEAGTGRLEVTGVDVYNHTAVKKSDEPARPSKTTPTYSPFPSFPLLVPHPSKPNSPLSLMPSSTGSELVSAFGEPTRKGGGASGTSLGVWTEWEGKVMVEWASSGLGAWDKGGESRWRVLSLFRPSATNGENERNGSASVLGGKEGVLMLP
;
A
#
# COMPACT_ATOMS: atom_id res chain seq x y z
N MET A 1 22.93 -31.14 7.28
CA MET A 1 22.60 -30.00 6.39
C MET A 1 21.74 -29.03 7.18
N ALA A 2 22.28 -27.87 7.57
CA ALA A 2 21.52 -26.87 8.31
C ALA A 2 20.55 -26.18 7.33
N GLN A 3 19.25 -26.25 7.59
CA GLN A 3 18.27 -25.42 6.89
C GLN A 3 18.56 -23.96 7.27
N ALA A 4 18.99 -23.16 6.30
CA ALA A 4 19.06 -21.72 6.48
C ALA A 4 17.64 -21.23 6.79
N THR A 5 17.45 -20.68 7.98
CA THR A 5 16.20 -20.02 8.37
C THR A 5 16.00 -18.85 7.41
N ALA A 6 15.08 -18.97 6.45
CA ALA A 6 14.77 -17.89 5.53
C ALA A 6 14.36 -16.64 6.33
N GLN A 7 15.12 -15.56 6.17
CA GLN A 7 14.86 -14.31 6.86
C GLN A 7 13.52 -13.75 6.39
N ARG A 8 12.56 -13.63 7.31
CA ARG A 8 11.25 -13.06 7.00
C ARG A 8 11.36 -11.54 6.88
N THR A 9 10.66 -10.97 5.91
CA THR A 9 10.74 -9.53 5.61
C THR A 9 9.46 -8.84 6.01
N SER A 10 9.53 -7.79 6.83
CA SER A 10 8.39 -6.94 7.16
C SER A 10 8.56 -5.56 6.53
N LEU A 11 7.49 -5.06 5.90
CA LEU A 11 7.43 -3.70 5.35
C LEU A 11 6.85 -2.68 6.33
N ALA A 12 6.32 -3.13 7.48
CA ALA A 12 5.72 -2.25 8.47
C ALA A 12 6.65 -1.11 8.93
N PRO A 13 7.97 -1.32 9.14
CA PRO A 13 8.86 -0.24 9.52
C PRO A 13 8.94 0.89 8.49
N VAL A 14 8.75 0.60 7.20
CA VAL A 14 8.89 1.59 6.11
C VAL A 14 7.93 2.77 6.29
N PHE A 15 6.73 2.53 6.84
CA PHE A 15 5.75 3.59 7.10
C PHE A 15 6.22 4.61 8.16
N ALA A 16 7.13 4.22 9.05
CA ALA A 16 7.68 5.11 10.07
C ALA A 16 8.95 5.86 9.62
N LEU A 17 9.48 5.55 8.43
CA LEU A 17 10.72 6.13 7.94
C LEU A 17 10.44 7.29 6.99
N SER A 18 11.22 8.35 7.11
CA SER A 18 11.27 9.38 6.05
C SER A 18 12.10 8.85 4.87
N PRO A 19 11.67 9.04 3.62
CA PRO A 19 12.49 8.79 2.43
C PRO A 19 13.86 9.49 2.44
N ALA A 20 14.02 10.54 3.26
CA ALA A 20 15.29 11.25 3.44
C ALA A 20 16.21 10.64 4.51
N SER A 21 15.71 9.68 5.28
CA SER A 21 16.44 9.08 6.39
C SER A 21 17.49 8.06 5.92
N PRO A 22 18.64 7.97 6.61
CA PRO A 22 19.61 6.89 6.40
C PRO A 22 18.99 5.50 6.60
N GLU A 23 18.01 5.36 7.50
CA GLU A 23 17.31 4.12 7.79
C GLU A 23 16.49 3.62 6.60
N PHE A 24 15.81 4.52 5.88
CA PHE A 24 15.08 4.18 4.66
C PHE A 24 16.05 3.70 3.56
N THR A 25 17.17 4.41 3.41
CA THR A 25 18.24 4.04 2.47
C THR A 25 18.84 2.67 2.82
N ALA A 26 19.11 2.42 4.11
CA ALA A 26 19.62 1.14 4.59
C ALA A 26 18.61 0.00 4.40
N PHE A 27 17.31 0.27 4.56
CA PHE A 27 16.24 -0.69 4.27
C PHE A 27 16.26 -1.11 2.79
N LEU A 28 16.32 -0.15 1.86
CA LEU A 28 16.43 -0.45 0.42
C LEU A 28 17.76 -1.15 0.08
N GLY A 29 18.85 -0.81 0.78
CA GLY A 29 20.15 -1.47 0.66
C GLY A 29 20.10 -2.96 0.97
N LYS A 30 19.33 -3.35 2.00
CA LYS A 30 19.11 -4.77 2.37
C LYS A 30 18.37 -5.54 1.27
N LEU A 31 17.49 -4.88 0.52
CA LEU A 31 16.76 -5.51 -0.59
C LEU A 31 17.62 -5.64 -1.87
N SER A 32 18.53 -4.69 -2.10
CA SER A 32 19.32 -4.57 -3.34
C SER A 32 20.69 -5.27 -3.31
N SER A 33 21.05 -5.92 -2.20
CA SER A 33 22.35 -6.60 -2.02
C SER A 33 23.57 -5.68 -2.26
N ASN A 34 23.49 -4.40 -1.86
CA ASN A 34 24.60 -3.50 -1.41
C ASN A 34 24.32 -2.02 -1.72
N THR A 35 23.75 -1.70 -2.89
CA THR A 35 23.52 -0.31 -3.31
C THR A 35 22.03 -0.09 -3.60
N PRO A 36 21.34 0.76 -2.82
CA PRO A 36 19.93 1.05 -3.05
C PRO A 36 19.76 1.68 -4.44
N PRO A 37 18.85 1.16 -5.27
CA PRO A 37 18.59 1.72 -6.58
C PRO A 37 17.95 3.09 -6.46
N GLU A 38 18.18 3.94 -7.45
CA GLU A 38 17.48 5.21 -7.58
C GLU A 38 16.00 4.95 -7.94
N ALA A 39 15.10 5.74 -7.35
CA ALA A 39 13.68 5.65 -7.64
C ALA A 39 13.33 6.43 -8.90
N GLU A 40 12.44 5.90 -9.73
CA GLU A 40 11.73 6.74 -10.69
C GLU A 40 10.58 7.47 -9.98
N VAL A 41 10.67 8.81 -9.94
CA VAL A 41 9.64 9.66 -9.33
C VAL A 41 8.49 9.90 -10.30
N LYS A 42 7.27 9.60 -9.85
CA LYS A 42 6.03 10.03 -10.51
C LYS A 42 5.20 10.85 -9.55
N ALA A 43 5.04 12.13 -9.84
CA ALA A 43 4.37 13.06 -8.95
C ALA A 43 3.02 13.55 -9.52
N TYR A 44 2.03 13.56 -8.64
CA TYR A 44 0.70 14.10 -8.83
C TYR A 44 0.39 15.05 -7.67
N PRO A 45 -0.59 15.98 -7.82
CA PRO A 45 -0.87 16.97 -6.78
C PRO A 45 -1.24 16.39 -5.41
N ASP A 46 -1.73 15.16 -5.37
CA ASP A 46 -2.21 14.44 -4.20
C ASP A 46 -1.31 13.28 -3.76
N ILE A 47 -0.34 12.87 -4.58
CA ILE A 47 0.52 11.72 -4.27
C ILE A 47 1.82 11.73 -5.07
N VAL A 48 2.91 11.24 -4.45
CA VAL A 48 4.19 11.01 -5.11
C VAL A 48 4.56 9.54 -5.00
N TYR A 49 4.84 8.91 -6.14
CA TYR A 49 5.32 7.53 -6.19
C TYR A 49 6.84 7.51 -6.38
N LEU A 50 7.50 6.70 -5.56
CA LEU A 50 8.89 6.30 -5.69
C LEU A 50 8.92 4.86 -6.20
N ASN A 51 9.12 4.70 -7.51
CA ASN A 51 9.09 3.38 -8.13
C ASN A 51 10.50 2.80 -8.18
N TYR A 52 10.72 1.72 -7.43
CA TYR A 52 11.96 0.94 -7.43
C TYR A 52 11.79 -0.30 -8.30
N TYR A 53 11.76 -0.12 -9.63
CA TYR A 53 11.44 -1.21 -10.55
C TYR A 53 12.36 -2.43 -10.39
N SER A 54 13.66 -2.21 -10.15
CA SER A 54 14.63 -3.30 -9.93
C SER A 54 14.40 -4.09 -8.63
N LEU A 55 13.62 -3.55 -7.69
CA LEU A 55 13.25 -4.23 -6.44
C LEU A 55 11.84 -4.81 -6.46
N GLY A 56 11.05 -4.60 -7.51
CA GLY A 56 9.64 -5.01 -7.48
C GLY A 56 8.85 -4.28 -6.41
N LEU A 57 9.19 -3.01 -6.13
CA LEU A 57 8.65 -2.23 -5.03
C LEU A 57 8.25 -0.82 -5.51
N SER A 58 7.12 -0.30 -5.04
CA SER A 58 6.81 1.13 -5.13
C SER A 58 6.44 1.66 -3.74
N VAL A 59 6.79 2.92 -3.47
CA VAL A 59 6.44 3.61 -2.23
C VAL A 59 5.64 4.86 -2.57
N SER A 60 4.48 5.00 -1.94
CA SER A 60 3.56 6.12 -2.16
C SER A 60 3.66 7.10 -1.01
N LEU A 61 3.81 8.38 -1.35
CA LEU A 61 3.96 9.49 -0.40
C LEU A 61 2.80 10.47 -0.53
N GLU A 62 2.15 10.81 0.58
CA GLU A 62 1.09 11.79 0.63
C GLU A 62 1.68 13.17 0.95
N PRO A 63 1.36 14.23 0.17
CA PRO A 63 1.69 15.60 0.51
C PRO A 63 0.95 16.07 1.76
N ARG A 64 1.66 16.81 2.63
CA ARG A 64 1.14 17.42 3.85
C ARG A 64 1.35 18.93 3.84
N GLU A 65 0.71 19.63 4.77
CA GLU A 65 0.96 21.06 5.04
C GLU A 65 0.80 21.98 3.82
N GLY A 66 -0.09 21.63 2.90
CA GLY A 66 -0.37 22.41 1.69
C GLY A 66 0.69 22.28 0.58
N PHE A 67 1.69 21.40 0.74
CA PHE A 67 2.60 21.06 -0.36
C PHE A 67 1.83 20.44 -1.53
N LYS A 68 2.13 20.89 -2.75
CA LYS A 68 1.51 20.39 -3.99
C LYS A 68 2.61 20.00 -4.96
N PRO A 69 2.92 18.69 -5.09
CA PRO A 69 3.94 18.22 -6.01
C PRO A 69 3.69 18.68 -7.45
N GLY A 70 4.73 19.21 -8.09
CA GLY A 70 4.76 19.44 -9.53
C GLY A 70 5.03 18.12 -10.28
N ARG A 71 4.60 18.03 -11.55
CA ARG A 71 4.87 16.83 -12.38
C ARG A 71 6.35 16.61 -12.67
N ASP A 72 7.15 17.66 -12.56
CA ASP A 72 8.59 17.72 -12.77
C ASP A 72 9.39 17.53 -11.47
N LEU A 73 8.72 17.17 -10.36
CA LEU A 73 9.36 16.93 -9.06
C LEU A 73 10.44 15.85 -9.18
N ARG A 74 11.66 16.19 -8.77
CA ARG A 74 12.83 15.29 -8.83
C ARG A 74 13.12 14.65 -7.48
N TRP A 75 13.93 13.59 -7.50
CA TRP A 75 14.29 12.82 -6.30
C TRP A 75 14.94 13.68 -5.20
N GLU A 76 15.82 14.60 -5.55
CA GLU A 76 16.46 15.51 -4.58
C GLU A 76 15.45 16.40 -3.87
N GLN A 77 14.42 16.86 -4.60
CA GLN A 77 13.34 17.65 -4.03
C GLN A 77 12.44 16.79 -3.16
N VAL A 78 12.07 15.57 -3.60
CA VAL A 78 11.34 14.62 -2.75
C VAL A 78 12.07 14.40 -1.43
N ARG A 79 13.38 14.19 -1.48
CA ARG A 79 14.21 14.02 -0.28
C ARG A 79 14.17 15.25 0.63
N ALA A 80 14.32 16.45 0.07
CA ALA A 80 14.27 17.68 0.85
C ALA A 80 12.90 17.85 1.54
N GLU A 81 11.81 17.67 0.78
CA GLU A 81 10.43 17.81 1.25
C GLU A 81 10.04 16.74 2.29
N ALA A 82 10.47 15.49 2.09
CA ALA A 82 10.31 14.41 3.06
C ALA A 82 11.14 14.66 4.33
N GLY A 83 12.29 15.33 4.22
CA GLY A 83 13.11 15.75 5.37
C GLY A 83 12.45 16.82 6.23
N THR A 84 11.57 17.65 5.64
CA THR A 84 10.76 18.63 6.37
C THR A 84 9.41 18.09 6.84
N GLY A 85 9.09 16.81 6.59
CA GLY A 85 7.80 16.21 6.96
C GLY A 85 6.62 16.55 6.03
N ARG A 86 6.88 17.21 4.89
CA ARG A 86 5.83 17.60 3.92
C ARG A 86 5.44 16.48 2.96
N LEU A 87 6.16 15.36 3.00
CA LEU A 87 5.83 14.11 2.31
C LEU A 87 5.94 12.95 3.29
N GLU A 88 4.88 12.16 3.39
CA GLU A 88 4.76 11.06 4.34
C GLU A 88 4.47 9.73 3.63
N VAL A 89 5.15 8.65 4.02
CA VAL A 89 4.86 7.31 3.48
C VAL A 89 3.47 6.85 3.91
N THR A 90 2.63 6.62 2.91
CA THR A 90 1.22 6.21 3.05
C THR A 90 0.96 4.83 2.46
N GLY A 91 1.72 4.42 1.43
CA GLY A 91 1.52 3.14 0.76
C GLY A 91 2.83 2.47 0.37
N VAL A 92 2.82 1.15 0.32
CA VAL A 92 3.91 0.34 -0.24
C VAL A 92 3.31 -0.77 -1.09
N ASP A 93 3.72 -0.81 -2.37
CA ASP A 93 3.31 -1.84 -3.32
C ASP A 93 4.46 -2.82 -3.58
N VAL A 94 4.15 -4.11 -3.57
CA VAL A 94 5.06 -5.20 -3.92
C VAL A 94 4.53 -5.92 -5.14
N TYR A 95 5.40 -6.15 -6.12
CA TYR A 95 5.05 -6.77 -7.39
C TYR A 95 5.53 -8.22 -7.45
N ASN A 96 4.61 -9.14 -7.76
CA ASN A 96 4.90 -10.55 -8.00
C ASN A 96 4.96 -10.85 -9.50
N HIS A 97 6.15 -10.73 -10.06
CA HIS A 97 6.37 -11.01 -11.48
C HIS A 97 6.17 -12.51 -11.86
N THR A 98 6.17 -13.42 -10.87
CA THR A 98 5.98 -14.87 -11.10
C THR A 98 4.52 -15.32 -11.09
N ALA A 99 3.59 -14.37 -10.89
CA ALA A 99 2.17 -14.66 -10.76
C ALA A 99 1.51 -15.10 -12.08
N VAL A 100 2.02 -14.64 -13.22
CA VAL A 100 1.48 -14.92 -14.55
C VAL A 100 2.28 -16.05 -15.19
N LYS A 101 1.62 -17.15 -15.57
CA LYS A 101 2.27 -18.19 -16.39
C LYS A 101 2.47 -17.63 -17.80
N LYS A 102 3.56 -17.99 -18.50
CA LYS A 102 3.85 -17.56 -19.89
C LYS A 102 2.70 -17.82 -20.89
N SER A 103 1.73 -18.68 -20.57
CA SER A 103 0.54 -18.95 -21.37
C SER A 103 -0.59 -17.94 -21.21
N ASP A 104 -0.57 -17.10 -20.16
CA ASP A 104 -1.54 -16.05 -19.87
C ASP A 104 -1.03 -14.66 -20.34
N GLU A 105 -0.24 -14.64 -21.42
CA GLU A 105 0.29 -13.39 -21.96
C GLU A 105 -0.85 -12.41 -22.27
N PRO A 106 -0.78 -11.15 -21.81
CA PRO A 106 -1.63 -10.12 -22.36
C PRO A 106 -1.32 -9.99 -23.85
N ALA A 107 -2.36 -9.81 -24.67
CA ALA A 107 -2.20 -9.48 -26.07
C ALA A 107 -1.33 -8.22 -26.20
N ARG A 108 -0.07 -8.42 -26.58
CA ARG A 108 1.04 -7.46 -26.75
C ARG A 108 1.55 -6.80 -25.45
N PRO A 109 2.87 -6.86 -25.20
CA PRO A 109 3.49 -5.98 -24.22
C PRO A 109 3.31 -4.53 -24.69
N SER A 110 2.61 -3.72 -23.90
CA SER A 110 2.61 -2.28 -24.09
C SER A 110 4.04 -1.78 -23.88
N LYS A 111 4.60 -1.09 -24.89
CA LYS A 111 5.94 -0.46 -24.80
C LYS A 111 6.04 0.60 -23.68
N THR A 112 4.95 0.94 -23.01
CA THR A 112 4.87 2.03 -22.04
C THR A 112 4.72 1.59 -20.59
N THR A 113 4.53 0.29 -20.30
CA THR A 113 4.41 -0.19 -18.91
C THR A 113 5.78 -0.58 -18.38
N PRO A 114 6.31 0.13 -17.37
CA PRO A 114 7.62 -0.21 -16.81
C PRO A 114 7.58 -1.62 -16.22
N THR A 115 8.65 -2.39 -16.46
CA THR A 115 8.75 -3.78 -16.04
C THR A 115 9.41 -3.87 -14.67
N TYR A 116 8.62 -4.20 -13.65
CA TYR A 116 9.13 -4.49 -12.32
C TYR A 116 9.86 -5.86 -12.29
N SER A 117 11.01 -5.89 -11.63
CA SER A 117 11.71 -7.12 -11.26
C SER A 117 10.98 -7.85 -10.12
N PRO A 118 11.22 -9.15 -9.89
CA PRO A 118 10.68 -9.85 -8.74
C PRO A 118 11.16 -9.22 -7.42
N PHE A 119 10.28 -9.11 -6.44
CA PHE A 119 10.67 -8.71 -5.10
C PHE A 119 11.67 -9.73 -4.51
N PRO A 120 12.82 -9.30 -3.95
CA PRO A 120 13.92 -10.21 -3.64
C PRO A 120 13.78 -10.94 -2.31
N SER A 121 12.81 -10.59 -1.46
CA SER A 121 12.86 -10.93 -0.04
C SER A 121 11.59 -11.64 0.46
N PHE A 122 11.54 -12.96 0.24
CA PHE A 122 10.45 -13.82 0.71
C PHE A 122 10.91 -14.80 1.81
N PRO A 123 10.03 -15.19 2.76
CA PRO A 123 8.61 -14.82 2.88
C PRO A 123 8.40 -13.37 3.34
N LEU A 124 7.35 -12.74 2.79
CA LEU A 124 6.92 -11.39 3.16
C LEU A 124 5.89 -11.48 4.29
N LEU A 125 6.14 -10.81 5.41
CA LEU A 125 5.21 -10.73 6.53
C LEU A 125 4.17 -9.64 6.27
N VAL A 126 2.97 -10.07 5.91
CA VAL A 126 1.81 -9.19 5.73
C VAL A 126 1.09 -9.06 7.07
N PRO A 127 0.94 -7.84 7.61
CA PRO A 127 0.20 -7.65 8.85
C PRO A 127 -1.25 -8.09 8.65
N HIS A 128 -1.78 -8.87 9.60
CA HIS A 128 -3.19 -9.24 9.53
C HIS A 128 -4.04 -7.99 9.85
N PRO A 129 -5.04 -7.66 9.02
CA PRO A 129 -5.85 -6.44 9.15
C PRO A 129 -6.44 -6.24 10.56
N SER A 130 -7.07 -7.28 11.13
CA SER A 130 -7.72 -7.25 12.45
C SER A 130 -6.92 -7.90 13.60
N LYS A 131 -5.83 -8.64 13.33
CA LYS A 131 -5.08 -9.42 14.34
C LYS A 131 -3.57 -9.13 14.28
N PRO A 132 -3.10 -8.01 14.84
CA PRO A 132 -1.72 -7.54 14.67
C PRO A 132 -0.63 -8.57 14.99
N ASN A 133 -0.89 -9.49 15.93
CA ASN A 133 0.05 -10.51 16.39
C ASN A 133 0.07 -11.79 15.53
N SER A 134 -0.64 -11.82 14.39
CA SER A 134 -0.77 -13.01 13.54
C SER A 134 -0.50 -12.69 12.07
N PRO A 135 0.71 -12.20 11.71
CA PRO A 135 1.03 -11.86 10.32
C PRO A 135 1.01 -13.10 9.43
N LEU A 136 0.55 -12.91 8.19
CA LEU A 136 0.61 -13.94 7.15
C LEU A 136 2.00 -13.95 6.51
N SER A 137 2.60 -15.14 6.37
CA SER A 137 3.82 -15.32 5.57
C SER A 137 3.46 -15.50 4.10
N LEU A 138 3.45 -14.41 3.35
CA LEU A 138 3.12 -14.40 1.93
C LEU A 138 4.31 -14.88 1.10
N MET A 139 4.06 -15.86 0.23
CA MET A 139 5.02 -16.37 -0.76
C MET A 139 4.60 -15.95 -2.16
N PRO A 140 5.51 -15.93 -3.16
CA PRO A 140 5.13 -15.66 -4.56
C PRO A 140 4.12 -16.67 -5.11
N SER A 141 4.10 -17.89 -4.56
CA SER A 141 3.17 -18.95 -4.92
C SER A 141 1.82 -18.85 -4.21
N SER A 142 1.66 -17.95 -3.24
CA SER A 142 0.44 -17.87 -2.44
C SER A 142 -0.77 -17.49 -3.29
N THR A 143 -1.92 -18.05 -2.93
CA THR A 143 -3.17 -17.92 -3.68
C THR A 143 -4.22 -17.10 -2.94
N GLY A 144 -5.27 -16.66 -3.65
CA GLY A 144 -6.40 -15.97 -3.03
C GLY A 144 -7.04 -16.74 -1.87
N SER A 145 -7.21 -18.05 -2.01
CA SER A 145 -7.81 -18.92 -0.99
C SER A 145 -6.99 -18.94 0.30
N GLU A 146 -5.66 -18.89 0.22
CA GLU A 146 -4.78 -18.83 1.40
C GLU A 146 -4.96 -17.49 2.14
N LEU A 147 -5.04 -16.37 1.41
CA LEU A 147 -5.25 -15.06 2.02
C LEU A 147 -6.64 -14.93 2.65
N VAL A 148 -7.69 -15.43 1.99
CA VAL A 148 -9.05 -15.45 2.55
C VAL A 148 -9.11 -16.35 3.79
N SER A 149 -8.43 -17.51 3.77
CA SER A 149 -8.34 -18.38 4.95
C SER A 149 -7.63 -17.69 6.12
N ALA A 150 -6.64 -16.85 5.84
CA ALA A 150 -5.87 -16.14 6.85
C ALA A 150 -6.57 -14.87 7.39
N PHE A 151 -7.15 -14.06 6.50
CA PHE A 151 -7.71 -12.73 6.83
C PHE A 151 -9.23 -12.69 6.93
N GLY A 152 -9.92 -13.74 6.48
CA GLY A 152 -11.38 -13.76 6.32
C GLY A 152 -11.85 -13.09 5.02
N GLU A 153 -13.13 -12.79 4.95
CA GLU A 153 -13.74 -12.16 3.78
C GLU A 153 -13.22 -10.72 3.56
N PRO A 154 -12.93 -10.31 2.32
CA PRO A 154 -12.50 -8.95 2.03
C PRO A 154 -13.64 -7.96 2.27
N THR A 155 -13.30 -6.79 2.81
CA THR A 155 -14.25 -5.70 3.06
C THR A 155 -14.70 -5.05 1.75
N ARG A 156 -13.80 -4.97 0.77
CA ARG A 156 -14.06 -4.38 -0.54
C ARG A 156 -13.44 -5.25 -1.63
N LYS A 157 -14.04 -5.23 -2.82
CA LYS A 157 -13.56 -5.97 -3.98
C LYS A 157 -13.98 -5.26 -5.27
N GLY A 158 -13.20 -5.39 -6.32
CA GLY A 158 -13.50 -4.72 -7.59
C GLY A 158 -12.63 -5.19 -8.75
N GLY A 159 -12.80 -4.56 -9.91
CA GLY A 159 -12.06 -4.90 -11.14
C GLY A 159 -12.64 -6.08 -11.91
N GLY A 160 -11.87 -6.56 -12.90
CA GLY A 160 -12.28 -7.66 -13.80
C GLY A 160 -13.23 -7.24 -14.93
N ALA A 161 -13.66 -5.99 -14.97
CA ALA A 161 -14.41 -5.43 -16.10
C ALA A 161 -13.48 -5.00 -17.24
N SER A 162 -13.85 -5.36 -18.47
CA SER A 162 -13.14 -4.95 -19.69
C SER A 162 -12.97 -3.42 -19.75
N GLY A 163 -11.74 -2.95 -19.95
CA GLY A 163 -11.42 -1.52 -20.10
C GLY A 163 -10.95 -0.80 -18.83
N THR A 164 -10.91 -1.48 -17.68
CA THR A 164 -10.22 -0.96 -16.49
C THR A 164 -8.75 -1.36 -16.49
N SER A 165 -7.86 -0.50 -15.97
CA SER A 165 -6.42 -0.76 -15.91
C SER A 165 -6.04 -1.76 -14.81
N LEU A 166 -6.93 -2.03 -13.86
CA LEU A 166 -6.71 -2.92 -12.73
C LEU A 166 -7.38 -4.27 -12.96
N GLY A 167 -6.66 -5.36 -12.65
CA GLY A 167 -7.20 -6.70 -12.57
C GLY A 167 -8.25 -6.85 -11.46
N VAL A 168 -8.70 -8.07 -11.22
CA VAL A 168 -9.55 -8.37 -10.05
C VAL A 168 -8.73 -8.08 -8.79
N TRP A 169 -9.32 -7.36 -7.85
CA TRP A 169 -8.67 -7.03 -6.58
C TRP A 169 -9.61 -7.16 -5.40
N THR A 170 -9.02 -7.39 -4.23
CA THR A 170 -9.69 -7.49 -2.93
C THR A 170 -8.94 -6.67 -1.90
N GLU A 171 -9.67 -6.07 -0.96
CA GLU A 171 -9.13 -5.21 0.09
C GLU A 171 -9.73 -5.57 1.45
N TRP A 172 -8.89 -5.58 2.48
CA TRP A 172 -9.26 -5.81 3.86
C TRP A 172 -8.98 -4.56 4.70
N GLU A 173 -10.05 -4.00 5.26
CA GLU A 173 -10.04 -2.90 6.24
C GLU A 173 -9.25 -1.65 5.82
N GLY A 174 -9.07 -1.41 4.52
CA GLY A 174 -8.25 -0.30 4.02
C GLY A 174 -6.76 -0.39 4.38
N LYS A 175 -6.27 -1.56 4.82
CA LYS A 175 -4.86 -1.78 5.24
C LYS A 175 -4.08 -2.65 4.26
N VAL A 176 -4.76 -3.63 3.68
CA VAL A 176 -4.17 -4.60 2.74
C VAL A 176 -5.07 -4.68 1.52
N MET A 177 -4.53 -4.44 0.34
CA MET A 177 -5.18 -4.72 -0.93
C MET A 177 -4.32 -5.65 -1.76
N VAL A 178 -4.95 -6.57 -2.48
CA VAL A 178 -4.28 -7.52 -3.36
C VAL A 178 -4.96 -7.52 -4.72
N GLU A 179 -4.17 -7.32 -5.78
CA GLU A 179 -4.56 -7.60 -7.16
C GLU A 179 -4.19 -9.03 -7.50
N TRP A 180 -5.12 -9.77 -8.10
CA TRP A 180 -4.95 -11.16 -8.50
C TRP A 180 -4.50 -11.29 -9.95
N ALA A 181 -3.69 -12.31 -10.24
CA ALA A 181 -3.35 -12.70 -11.60
C ALA A 181 -4.51 -13.43 -12.31
N SER A 182 -5.73 -12.93 -12.14
CA SER A 182 -6.94 -13.41 -12.82
C SER A 182 -7.47 -12.30 -13.74
N SER A 183 -7.69 -12.62 -15.01
CA SER A 183 -8.19 -11.68 -16.02
C SER A 183 -9.21 -12.31 -16.96
N GLY A 184 -10.01 -11.48 -17.61
CA GLY A 184 -11.00 -11.90 -18.62
C GLY A 184 -12.30 -12.44 -18.03
N LEU A 185 -13.09 -13.11 -18.87
CA LEU A 185 -14.37 -13.69 -18.47
C LEU A 185 -14.15 -14.76 -17.37
N GLY A 186 -14.92 -14.68 -16.29
CA GLY A 186 -14.79 -15.58 -15.13
C GLY A 186 -13.56 -15.30 -14.25
N ALA A 187 -12.95 -14.12 -14.33
CA ALA A 187 -11.79 -13.77 -13.50
C ALA A 187 -12.11 -13.88 -11.99
N TRP A 188 -13.34 -13.55 -11.59
CA TRP A 188 -13.80 -13.71 -10.21
C TRP A 188 -13.84 -15.16 -9.74
N ASP A 189 -14.29 -16.07 -10.60
CA ASP A 189 -14.37 -17.51 -10.27
C ASP A 189 -12.97 -18.11 -10.08
N LYS A 190 -11.96 -17.57 -10.78
CA LYS A 190 -10.56 -18.00 -10.71
C LYS A 190 -9.75 -17.32 -9.61
N GLY A 191 -10.27 -16.25 -8.99
CA GLY A 191 -9.51 -15.40 -8.07
C GLY A 191 -8.95 -16.16 -6.86
N GLY A 192 -9.72 -17.10 -6.31
CA GLY A 192 -9.30 -17.92 -5.17
C GLY A 192 -8.09 -18.82 -5.47
N GLU A 193 -7.99 -19.36 -6.68
CA GLU A 193 -6.86 -20.22 -7.09
C GLU A 193 -5.70 -19.42 -7.70
N SER A 194 -5.96 -18.14 -8.03
CA SER A 194 -4.98 -17.28 -8.65
C SER A 194 -3.94 -16.81 -7.66
N ARG A 195 -2.70 -16.69 -8.15
CA ARG A 195 -1.61 -16.05 -7.41
C ARG A 195 -1.86 -14.54 -7.35
N TRP A 196 -1.39 -13.91 -6.29
CA TRP A 196 -1.36 -12.46 -6.20
C TRP A 196 -0.36 -11.88 -7.20
N ARG A 197 -0.71 -10.78 -7.87
CA ARG A 197 0.13 -10.01 -8.78
C ARG A 197 0.73 -8.78 -8.10
N VAL A 198 -0.08 -8.05 -7.35
CA VAL A 198 0.35 -6.86 -6.60
C VAL A 198 -0.21 -6.96 -5.19
N LEU A 199 0.65 -6.74 -4.19
CA LEU A 199 0.25 -6.52 -2.80
C LEU A 199 0.45 -5.04 -2.50
N SER A 200 -0.60 -4.36 -2.07
CA SER A 200 -0.56 -3.00 -1.58
C SER A 200 -0.79 -3.00 -0.08
N LEU A 201 0.15 -2.41 0.67
CA LEU A 201 0.03 -2.16 2.10
C LEU A 201 -0.19 -0.68 2.31
N PHE A 202 -1.16 -0.32 3.14
CA PHE A 202 -1.45 1.06 3.49
C PHE A 202 -1.07 1.32 4.94
N ARG A 203 -0.63 2.56 5.20
CA ARG A 203 -0.39 3.04 6.55
C ARG A 203 -1.70 2.89 7.34
N PRO A 204 -1.67 2.27 8.54
CA PRO A 204 -2.82 2.29 9.42
C PRO A 204 -3.21 3.75 9.69
N SER A 205 -4.46 4.11 9.39
CA SER A 205 -4.98 5.39 9.86
C SER A 205 -4.87 5.41 11.37
N ALA A 206 -4.38 6.52 11.94
CA ALA A 206 -4.52 6.75 13.36
C ALA A 206 -6.03 6.71 13.64
N THR A 207 -6.50 5.62 14.25
CA THR A 207 -7.90 5.47 14.65
C THR A 207 -8.30 6.72 15.41
N ASN A 208 -9.36 7.41 14.94
CA ASN A 208 -9.97 8.56 15.60
C ASN A 208 -10.34 8.20 17.05
N GLY A 209 -9.40 8.39 17.97
CA GLY A 209 -9.58 8.25 19.42
C GLY A 209 -9.71 9.60 20.14
N GLU A 210 -9.78 10.71 19.40
CA GLU A 210 -9.79 12.08 19.93
C GLU A 210 -10.89 12.93 19.29
N ASN A 211 -12.14 12.45 19.28
CA ASN A 211 -13.27 13.34 18.96
C ASN A 211 -14.57 13.12 19.76
N GLU A 212 -14.52 12.41 20.90
CA GLU A 212 -15.68 12.27 21.81
C GLU A 212 -15.56 13.08 23.12
N ARG A 213 -14.82 14.20 23.12
CA ARG A 213 -14.91 15.20 24.20
C ARG A 213 -14.90 16.61 23.65
N ASN A 214 -16.01 17.01 23.04
CA ASN A 214 -16.55 18.37 23.12
C ASN A 214 -17.99 18.42 22.55
N GLY A 215 -18.84 17.54 23.08
CA GLY A 215 -20.28 17.76 23.06
C GLY A 215 -20.66 18.69 24.21
N SER A 216 -20.34 19.98 24.12
CA SER A 216 -20.96 20.99 24.99
C SER A 216 -22.42 21.08 24.59
N ALA A 217 -23.26 20.48 25.41
CA ALA A 217 -24.70 20.56 25.36
C ALA A 217 -25.15 22.02 25.46
N SER A 218 -25.62 22.59 24.36
CA SER A 218 -26.55 23.71 24.38
C SER A 218 -27.92 23.17 24.78
N VAL A 219 -28.12 23.03 26.10
CA VAL A 219 -29.43 22.82 26.70
C VAL A 219 -30.21 24.13 26.60
N LEU A 220 -31.17 24.16 25.67
CA LEU A 220 -32.26 25.11 25.65
C LEU A 220 -33.17 24.83 26.86
N GLY A 221 -32.94 25.54 27.96
CA GLY A 221 -33.89 25.67 29.07
C GLY A 221 -34.71 26.95 28.89
N GLY A 222 -36.02 26.80 28.65
CA GLY A 222 -36.96 27.90 28.60
C GLY A 222 -37.54 28.29 29.96
N LYS A 223 -38.14 29.49 29.97
CA LYS A 223 -39.07 30.09 30.95
C LYS A 223 -38.45 30.55 32.29
N GLU A 224 -38.84 31.66 32.92
CA GLU A 224 -39.89 32.67 32.75
C GLU A 224 -39.45 33.88 33.61
N GLY A 225 -39.84 35.12 33.26
CA GLY A 225 -39.48 36.30 34.06
C GLY A 225 -40.02 37.61 33.50
N VAL A 226 -41.29 37.88 33.79
CA VAL A 226 -41.99 39.16 33.62
C VAL A 226 -41.39 40.23 34.53
N LEU A 227 -41.12 41.45 34.04
CA LEU A 227 -41.60 42.73 34.64
C LEU A 227 -41.21 43.99 33.83
N MET A 228 -42.26 44.73 33.45
CA MET A 228 -42.45 46.19 33.50
C MET A 228 -41.56 47.17 32.70
N LEU A 229 -42.26 47.82 31.76
CA LEU A 229 -42.04 49.14 31.16
C LEU A 229 -41.87 50.26 32.22
N PRO A 230 -41.39 51.45 31.83
CA PRO A 230 -42.27 52.45 31.19
C PRO A 230 -42.01 52.69 29.70
#